data_AF-A0A0V1IBI2-F1
#
_entry.id   AF-A0A0V1IBI2-F1
#
_cell.length_a   1.000
_cell.length_b   1.000
_cell.length_c   1.000
_cell.angle_alpha   90.00
_cell.angle_beta   90.00
_cell.angle_gamma   90.00
#
_symmetry.space_group_name_H-M   'P 1'
#
loop_
_entity.id
_entity.type
_entity.pdbx_description
1 polymer ?
#
loop_
_entity_poly.entity_id
_entity_poly.type
_entity_poly.pdbx_seq_one_letter_code
_entity_poly.pdbx_strand_id
1 'polypeptide(L)'
;MLSFLVSFPLSLFDKEFNDAQKHKNTRVNEANQHSIGSAAATLHFTGQIKDLPKLCLVLLKNFTYLLLVLRDVINSFLMNAFITFMPKIFQNAFSITAGLSSIITGSIVVPVGVFGNILGGYVIKWRKLRCRQTILLCTILEGIGTVLTFSFLIKCYRINLAGIDSAYNQSSLHGILQMCNEECGCSNIYNPVCDEALGVTYFSACYAGCQYEGKAENASFSERKIWQSCSCTVGYENNTAASSVVQGACLQSCTVMYLFFVCFAFQIFVIFLSAMPSQQSMLRCVTFEQRTLALGLDYIFVRALGL
;
A
#
# COMPACT_ATOMS: atom_id res chain seq x y z
N MET A 1 -2.30 -24.26 -2.89
CA MET A 1 -3.06 -25.10 -3.85
C MET A 1 -2.99 -24.60 -5.29
N LEU A 2 -3.13 -23.29 -5.57
CA LEU A 2 -2.98 -22.74 -6.93
C LEU A 2 -1.60 -23.00 -7.58
N SER A 3 -0.53 -23.06 -6.77
CA SER A 3 0.83 -23.32 -7.28
C SER A 3 0.96 -24.67 -7.98
N PHE A 4 0.34 -25.74 -7.47
CA PHE A 4 0.40 -27.08 -8.06
C PHE A 4 -0.39 -27.18 -9.38
N LEU A 5 -1.50 -26.46 -9.50
CA LEU A 5 -2.32 -26.40 -10.71
C LEU A 5 -1.61 -25.66 -11.87
N VAL A 6 -0.75 -24.70 -11.57
CA VAL A 6 0.03 -23.95 -12.58
C VAL A 6 1.33 -24.68 -12.94
N SER A 7 1.89 -25.52 -12.05
CA SER A 7 3.11 -26.29 -12.34
C SER A 7 2.93 -27.38 -13.40
N PHE A 8 1.75 -28.01 -13.46
CA PHE A 8 1.48 -29.10 -14.41
C PHE A 8 1.60 -28.65 -15.88
N PRO A 9 0.95 -27.56 -16.34
CA PRO A 9 1.12 -27.07 -17.70
C PRO A 9 2.53 -26.50 -17.99
N LEU A 10 3.25 -25.99 -16.99
CA LEU A 10 4.64 -25.52 -17.16
C LEU A 10 5.63 -26.68 -17.38
N SER A 11 5.34 -27.88 -16.86
CA SER A 11 6.17 -29.07 -17.05
C SER A 11 6.06 -29.71 -18.44
N LEU A 12 4.99 -29.38 -19.18
CA LEU A 12 4.72 -29.83 -20.55
C LEU A 12 5.40 -28.98 -21.61
N PHE A 13 6.01 -27.84 -21.24
CA PHE A 13 6.84 -27.08 -22.17
C PHE A 13 8.18 -27.78 -22.37
N ASP A 14 8.59 -27.91 -23.64
CA ASP A 14 9.90 -28.43 -23.99
C ASP A 14 11.00 -27.66 -23.24
N LYS A 15 11.93 -28.41 -22.67
CA LYS A 15 13.00 -27.90 -21.80
C LYS A 15 13.85 -26.82 -22.48
N GLU A 16 13.95 -26.84 -23.82
CA GLU A 16 14.68 -25.85 -24.61
C GLU A 16 14.01 -25.62 -25.97
N PHE A 17 13.66 -24.36 -26.27
CA PHE A 17 13.25 -23.93 -27.60
C PHE A 17 14.47 -23.59 -28.46
N ASN A 18 14.57 -24.13 -29.68
CA ASN A 18 15.67 -23.85 -30.63
C ASN A 18 15.86 -22.35 -30.93
N ASP A 19 14.80 -21.53 -30.86
CA ASP A 19 14.89 -20.07 -31.02
C ASP A 19 15.55 -19.36 -29.83
N ALA A 20 15.45 -19.91 -28.62
CA ALA A 20 16.14 -19.39 -27.45
C ALA A 20 17.67 -19.53 -27.61
N GLN A 21 18.13 -20.62 -28.23
CA GLN A 21 19.53 -20.87 -28.53
C GLN A 21 20.07 -19.97 -29.64
N LYS A 22 19.24 -19.64 -30.64
CA LYS A 22 19.59 -18.66 -31.68
C LYS A 22 19.79 -17.26 -31.09
N HIS A 23 18.95 -16.85 -30.14
CA HIS A 23 19.12 -15.60 -29.39
C HIS A 23 20.22 -15.66 -28.32
N LYS A 24 20.63 -16.86 -27.85
CA LYS A 24 21.76 -17.08 -26.92
C LYS A 24 23.09 -16.63 -27.53
N ASN A 25 23.29 -16.90 -28.83
CA ASN A 25 24.54 -16.57 -29.52
C ASN A 25 24.66 -15.10 -29.96
N THR A 26 23.56 -14.34 -29.98
CA THR A 26 23.55 -12.94 -30.45
C THR A 26 23.59 -11.90 -29.33
N ARG A 27 23.32 -12.28 -28.06
CA ARG A 27 23.25 -11.31 -26.94
C ARG A 27 24.60 -11.15 -26.25
N VAL A 28 25.26 -10.03 -26.55
CA VAL A 28 26.41 -9.52 -25.79
C VAL A 28 25.96 -9.13 -24.37
N ASN A 29 26.66 -9.62 -23.34
CA ASN A 29 26.44 -9.20 -21.95
C ASN A 29 26.93 -7.75 -21.79
N GLU A 30 26.00 -6.79 -21.73
CA GLU A 30 26.33 -5.36 -21.76
C GLU A 30 26.89 -4.79 -20.44
N ALA A 31 26.78 -5.49 -19.32
CA ALA A 31 27.03 -4.91 -18.00
C ALA A 31 28.35 -5.33 -17.31
N ASN A 32 28.96 -6.47 -17.67
CA ASN A 32 30.20 -6.95 -17.02
C ASN A 32 31.12 -7.63 -18.03
N GLN A 33 31.82 -6.81 -18.82
CA GLN A 33 32.79 -7.27 -19.82
C GLN A 33 34.22 -7.37 -19.27
N HIS A 34 34.47 -7.04 -17.99
CA HIS A 34 35.80 -7.16 -17.38
C HIS A 34 35.77 -8.06 -16.13
N SER A 35 36.61 -9.09 -16.15
CA SER A 35 37.08 -9.98 -15.07
C SER A 35 36.20 -11.09 -14.48
N ILE A 36 34.88 -10.92 -14.26
CA ILE A 36 34.08 -11.95 -13.55
C ILE A 36 33.38 -12.94 -14.52
N GLY A 37 33.02 -12.49 -15.72
CA GLY A 37 32.32 -13.31 -16.72
C GLY A 37 33.12 -14.51 -17.21
N SER A 38 34.45 -14.42 -17.26
CA SER A 38 35.35 -15.50 -17.70
C SER A 38 35.53 -16.59 -16.64
N ALA A 39 35.56 -16.26 -15.35
CA ALA A 39 35.59 -17.24 -14.25
C ALA A 39 34.23 -17.92 -14.01
N ALA A 40 33.13 -17.23 -14.32
CA ALA A 40 31.77 -17.77 -14.21
C ALA A 40 31.36 -18.61 -15.44
N ALA A 41 31.84 -18.29 -16.64
CA ALA A 41 31.58 -19.07 -17.86
C ALA A 41 32.32 -20.42 -17.90
N THR A 42 33.38 -20.59 -17.10
CA THR A 42 34.12 -21.85 -16.96
C THR A 42 33.51 -22.80 -15.94
N LEU A 43 32.53 -22.36 -15.13
CA LEU A 43 31.86 -23.23 -14.18
C LEU A 43 30.75 -24.00 -14.91
N HIS A 44 31.16 -25.10 -15.55
CA HIS A 44 30.26 -26.06 -16.19
C HIS A 44 29.17 -26.45 -15.19
N PHE A 45 27.88 -26.26 -15.54
CA PHE A 45 26.76 -26.65 -14.71
C PHE A 45 26.72 -28.18 -14.62
N THR A 46 27.41 -28.76 -13.63
CA THR A 46 27.44 -30.20 -13.38
C THR A 46 26.17 -30.72 -12.70
N GLY A 47 25.18 -29.85 -12.47
CA GLY A 47 23.91 -30.22 -11.82
C GLY A 47 24.07 -30.63 -10.35
N GLN A 48 25.25 -30.42 -9.74
CA GLN A 48 25.50 -30.78 -8.35
C GLN A 48 25.12 -29.64 -7.41
N ILE A 49 24.31 -29.94 -6.40
CA ILE A 49 23.86 -29.00 -5.35
C ILE A 49 25.07 -28.38 -4.60
N LYS A 50 26.22 -29.06 -4.61
CA LYS A 50 27.48 -28.60 -4.00
C LYS A 50 28.10 -27.38 -4.71
N ASP A 51 27.73 -27.12 -5.97
CA ASP A 51 28.21 -25.96 -6.72
C ASP A 51 27.37 -24.70 -6.47
N LEU A 52 26.15 -24.87 -5.94
CA LEU A 52 25.21 -23.79 -5.61
C LEU A 52 25.81 -22.71 -4.68
N PRO A 53 26.43 -23.02 -3.52
CA PRO A 53 26.97 -21.97 -2.65
C PRO A 53 28.11 -21.19 -3.31
N LYS A 54 28.94 -21.84 -4.14
CA LYS A 54 30.00 -21.17 -4.88
C LYS A 54 29.42 -20.21 -5.93
N LEU A 55 28.38 -20.62 -6.64
CA LEU A 55 27.65 -19.78 -7.58
C LEU A 55 27.02 -18.58 -6.88
N CYS A 56 26.35 -18.78 -5.74
CA CYS A 56 25.78 -17.69 -4.94
C CYS A 56 26.84 -16.67 -4.52
N LEU A 57 28.01 -17.12 -4.05
CA LEU A 57 29.13 -16.23 -3.69
C LEU A 57 29.67 -15.44 -4.89
N VAL A 58 29.72 -16.05 -6.08
CA VAL A 58 30.13 -15.35 -7.31
C VAL A 58 29.13 -14.26 -7.68
N LEU A 59 27.82 -14.52 -7.57
CA LEU A 59 26.79 -13.50 -7.80
C LEU A 59 26.87 -12.37 -6.76
N LEU A 60 27.03 -12.70 -5.48
CA LEU A 60 27.11 -11.70 -4.40
C LEU A 60 28.38 -10.83 -4.50
N LYS A 61 29.45 -11.32 -5.13
CA LYS A 61 30.66 -10.55 -5.40
C LYS A 61 30.49 -9.52 -6.53
N ASN A 62 29.44 -9.65 -7.35
CA ASN A 62 29.11 -8.67 -8.38
C ASN A 62 28.44 -7.44 -7.74
N PHE A 63 29.19 -6.35 -7.63
CA PHE A 63 28.74 -5.11 -7.00
C PHE A 63 27.43 -4.57 -7.58
N THR A 64 27.26 -4.59 -8.90
CA THR A 64 26.03 -4.10 -9.55
C THR A 64 24.82 -4.95 -9.19
N TYR A 65 24.98 -6.28 -9.12
CA TYR A 65 23.91 -7.18 -8.69
C TYR A 65 23.54 -6.94 -7.22
N LEU A 66 24.54 -6.81 -6.34
CA LEU A 66 24.32 -6.56 -4.92
C LEU A 66 23.55 -5.25 -4.68
N LEU A 67 23.85 -4.18 -5.41
CA LEU A 67 23.12 -2.91 -5.33
C LEU A 67 21.66 -3.04 -5.78
N LEU A 68 21.40 -3.82 -6.83
CA LEU A 68 20.03 -4.08 -7.30
C LEU A 68 19.23 -4.88 -6.28
N VAL A 69 19.82 -5.91 -5.67
CA VAL A 69 19.18 -6.69 -4.60
C VAL A 69 18.91 -5.81 -3.38
N LEU A 70 19.88 -4.98 -2.96
CA LEU A 70 19.69 -4.07 -1.83
C LEU A 70 18.54 -3.09 -2.08
N ARG A 71 18.45 -2.55 -3.29
CA ARG A 71 17.34 -1.70 -3.73
C ARG A 71 16.00 -2.45 -3.65
N ASP A 72 15.94 -3.67 -4.17
CA ASP A 72 14.72 -4.49 -4.17
C ASP A 72 14.27 -4.85 -2.75
N VAL A 73 15.20 -5.11 -1.83
CA VAL A 73 14.92 -5.30 -0.40
C VAL A 73 14.29 -4.04 0.21
N ILE A 74 14.90 -2.87 0.01
CA ILE A 74 14.38 -1.59 0.54
C ILE A 74 12.99 -1.31 -0.02
N ASN A 75 12.81 -1.48 -1.33
CA ASN A 75 11.53 -1.25 -1.99
C ASN A 75 10.44 -2.22 -1.49
N SER A 76 10.79 -3.50 -1.26
CA SER A 76 9.86 -4.48 -0.69
C SER A 76 9.45 -4.11 0.73
N PHE A 77 10.39 -3.70 1.58
CA PHE A 77 10.09 -3.25 2.93
C PHE A 77 9.10 -2.08 2.92
N LEU A 78 9.35 -1.07 2.08
CA LEU A 78 8.44 0.07 1.92
C LEU A 78 7.06 -0.36 1.41
N MET A 79 7.01 -1.25 0.42
CA MET A 79 5.74 -1.76 -0.11
C MET A 79 4.94 -2.52 0.94
N ASN A 80 5.58 -3.38 1.74
CA ASN A 80 4.90 -4.10 2.82
C ASN A 80 4.40 -3.16 3.92
N ALA A 81 5.18 -2.13 4.27
CA ALA A 81 4.75 -1.10 5.20
C ALA A 81 3.53 -0.33 4.65
N PHE A 82 3.54 0.04 3.37
CA PHE A 82 2.38 0.67 2.74
C PHE A 82 1.17 -0.25 2.74
N ILE A 83 1.28 -1.50 2.28
CA ILE A 83 0.15 -2.42 2.22
C ILE A 83 -0.50 -2.60 3.61
N THR A 84 0.31 -2.77 4.65
CA THR A 84 -0.19 -3.02 6.01
C THR A 84 -0.78 -1.78 6.67
N PHE A 85 -0.10 -0.63 6.56
CA PHE A 85 -0.47 0.56 7.35
C PHE A 85 -1.32 1.56 6.57
N MET A 86 -1.40 1.50 5.23
CA MET A 86 -2.17 2.47 4.43
C MET A 86 -3.64 2.58 4.83
N PRO A 87 -4.41 1.49 4.95
CA PRO A 87 -5.82 1.60 5.33
C PRO A 87 -5.99 2.26 6.70
N LYS A 88 -5.07 2.00 7.63
CA LYS A 88 -5.10 2.59 8.97
C LYS A 88 -4.70 4.07 8.95
N ILE A 89 -3.74 4.45 8.12
CA ILE A 89 -3.37 5.85 7.90
C ILE A 89 -4.55 6.60 7.29
N PHE A 90 -5.25 6.02 6.31
CA PHE A 90 -6.42 6.67 5.70
C PHE A 90 -7.54 6.85 6.73
N GLN A 91 -7.81 5.81 7.52
CA GLN A 91 -8.77 5.88 8.62
C GLN A 91 -8.40 6.99 9.61
N ASN A 92 -7.14 7.10 10.02
CA ASN A 92 -6.71 8.04 11.04
C ASN A 92 -6.53 9.48 10.52
N ALA A 93 -6.16 9.67 9.25
CA ALA A 93 -5.87 10.98 8.66
C ALA A 93 -7.10 11.65 8.04
N PHE A 94 -8.07 10.85 7.58
CA PHE A 94 -9.28 11.33 6.91
C PHE A 94 -10.59 10.95 7.62
N SER A 95 -10.51 10.27 8.78
CA SER A 95 -11.67 9.81 9.55
C SER A 95 -12.65 8.94 8.75
N ILE A 96 -12.15 8.20 7.76
CA ILE A 96 -12.95 7.28 6.94
C ILE A 96 -13.12 5.95 7.69
N THR A 97 -14.22 5.25 7.46
CA THR A 97 -14.45 3.90 8.03
C THR A 97 -13.37 2.91 7.58
N ALA A 98 -13.06 1.92 8.42
CA ALA A 98 -12.00 0.93 8.14
C ALA A 98 -12.27 0.16 6.83
N GLY A 99 -13.52 -0.26 6.61
CA GLY A 99 -13.91 -1.00 5.40
C GLY A 99 -13.72 -0.17 4.12
N LEU A 100 -14.16 1.09 4.14
CA LEU A 100 -14.08 1.97 2.98
C LEU A 100 -12.60 2.37 2.70
N SER A 101 -11.79 2.58 3.74
CA SER A 101 -10.34 2.82 3.61
C SER A 101 -9.62 1.67 2.91
N SER A 102 -9.96 0.41 3.26
CA SER A 102 -9.40 -0.78 2.61
C SER A 102 -9.86 -0.90 1.16
N ILE A 103 -11.14 -0.63 0.88
CA ILE A 103 -11.68 -0.65 -0.49
C ILE A 103 -11.00 0.40 -1.36
N ILE A 104 -10.83 1.63 -0.88
CA ILE A 104 -10.13 2.71 -1.60
C ILE A 104 -8.67 2.31 -1.86
N THR A 105 -7.98 1.79 -0.85
CA THR A 105 -6.58 1.39 -1.00
C THR A 105 -6.46 0.31 -2.09
N GLY A 106 -7.28 -0.73 -2.03
CA GLY A 106 -7.29 -1.78 -3.05
C GLY A 106 -7.70 -1.29 -4.43
N SER A 107 -8.71 -0.43 -4.53
CA SER A 107 -9.22 0.10 -5.79
C SER A 107 -8.25 1.06 -6.47
N ILE A 108 -7.38 1.74 -5.74
CA ILE A 108 -6.30 2.55 -6.31
C ILE A 108 -5.13 1.64 -6.69
N VAL A 109 -4.64 0.83 -5.75
CA VAL A 109 -3.36 0.10 -5.91
C VAL A 109 -3.41 -0.90 -7.06
N VAL A 110 -4.51 -1.65 -7.21
CA VAL A 110 -4.62 -2.71 -8.22
C VAL A 110 -4.59 -2.17 -9.66
N PRO A 111 -5.52 -1.30 -10.10
CA PRO A 111 -5.52 -0.83 -11.49
C PRO A 111 -4.31 0.03 -11.80
N VAL A 112 -3.88 0.88 -10.87
CA VAL A 112 -2.68 1.71 -11.06
C VAL A 112 -1.43 0.85 -11.15
N GLY A 113 -1.33 -0.21 -10.36
CA GLY A 113 -0.21 -1.14 -10.40
C GLY A 113 -0.15 -1.93 -11.70
N VAL A 114 -1.28 -2.42 -12.20
CA VAL A 114 -1.35 -3.08 -13.51
C VAL A 114 -0.91 -2.12 -14.62
N PHE A 115 -1.45 -0.90 -14.62
CA PHE A 115 -1.12 0.12 -15.61
C PHE A 115 0.37 0.51 -15.57
N GLY A 116 0.92 0.71 -14.36
CA GLY A 116 2.34 1.01 -14.14
C GLY A 116 3.26 -0.09 -14.68
N ASN A 117 2.98 -1.35 -14.39
CA ASN A 117 3.79 -2.47 -14.88
C ASN A 117 3.80 -2.58 -16.41
N ILE A 118 2.61 -2.50 -17.04
CA ILE A 118 2.49 -2.56 -18.50
C ILE A 118 3.27 -1.42 -19.15
N LEU A 119 3.10 -0.20 -18.63
CA LEU A 119 3.80 0.96 -19.16
C LEU A 119 5.31 0.87 -18.93
N GLY A 120 5.75 0.32 -17.79
CA GLY A 120 7.16 0.14 -17.46
C GLY A 120 7.86 -0.79 -18.47
N GLY A 121 7.21 -1.90 -18.80
CA GLY A 121 7.67 -2.80 -19.88
C GLY A 121 7.64 -2.13 -21.25
N TYR A 122 6.59 -1.36 -21.55
CA TYR A 122 6.46 -0.64 -22.82
C TYR A 122 7.56 0.42 -22.99
N VAL A 123 7.89 1.19 -21.96
CA VAL A 123 8.94 2.22 -21.98
C VAL A 123 10.30 1.63 -22.35
N ILE A 124 10.66 0.47 -21.80
CA ILE A 124 11.90 -0.24 -22.13
C ILE A 124 11.92 -0.64 -23.60
N LYS A 125 10.81 -1.20 -24.11
CA LYS A 125 10.68 -1.66 -25.50
C LYS A 125 10.73 -0.49 -26.48
N TRP A 126 9.99 0.57 -26.19
CA TRP A 126 9.85 1.73 -27.08
C TRP A 126 11.14 2.53 -27.19
N ARG A 127 11.80 2.81 -26.05
CA ARG A 127 13.02 3.62 -26.01
C ARG A 127 14.31 2.82 -26.23
N LYS A 128 14.22 1.48 -26.36
CA LYS A 128 15.37 0.56 -26.49
C LYS A 128 16.49 0.89 -25.49
N LEU A 129 16.12 1.09 -24.23
CA LEU A 129 17.04 1.57 -23.19
C LEU A 129 18.18 0.57 -22.96
N ARG A 130 19.42 1.07 -22.87
CA ARG A 130 20.59 0.29 -22.42
C ARG A 130 20.52 0.03 -20.91
N CYS A 131 21.24 -0.98 -20.42
CA CYS A 131 21.25 -1.34 -18.99
C CYS A 131 21.48 -0.13 -18.06
N ARG A 132 22.51 0.70 -18.33
CA ARG A 132 22.79 1.92 -17.56
C ARG A 132 21.64 2.93 -17.56
N GLN A 133 20.96 3.10 -18.70
CA GLN A 133 19.82 4.01 -18.83
C GLN A 133 18.59 3.49 -18.09
N THR A 134 18.38 2.17 -18.09
CA THR A 134 17.31 1.53 -17.33
C THR A 134 17.51 1.73 -15.82
N ILE A 135 18.73 1.52 -15.32
CA ILE A 135 19.06 1.75 -13.90
C ILE A 135 18.84 3.22 -13.53
N LEU A 136 19.34 4.15 -14.35
CA LEU A 136 19.14 5.59 -14.13
C LEU A 136 17.65 5.97 -14.10
N LEU A 137 16.85 5.41 -15.01
CA LEU A 137 15.40 5.61 -15.03
C LEU A 137 14.77 5.11 -13.71
N CYS A 138 15.12 3.91 -13.24
CA CYS A 138 14.63 3.40 -11.97
C CYS A 138 14.97 4.32 -10.80
N THR A 139 16.21 4.81 -10.73
CA THR A 139 16.66 5.73 -9.67
C THR A 139 15.90 7.05 -9.71
N ILE A 140 15.64 7.61 -10.90
CA ILE A 140 14.85 8.85 -11.03
C ILE A 140 13.41 8.62 -10.57
N LEU A 141 12.80 7.51 -10.97
CA LEU A 141 11.44 7.15 -10.55
C LEU A 141 11.36 6.99 -9.03
N GLU A 142 12.29 6.27 -8.41
CA GLU A 142 12.33 6.13 -6.94
C GLU A 142 12.56 7.47 -6.22
N GLY A 143 13.38 8.35 -6.79
CA GLY A 143 13.56 9.72 -6.30
C GLY A 143 12.23 10.49 -6.30
N ILE A 144 11.47 10.42 -7.40
CA ILE A 144 10.13 11.04 -7.49
C ILE A 144 9.18 10.41 -6.45
N GLY A 145 9.17 9.08 -6.31
CA GLY A 145 8.35 8.38 -5.31
C GLY A 145 8.67 8.79 -3.86
N THR A 146 9.95 9.03 -3.58
CA THR A 146 10.42 9.50 -2.27
C THR A 146 9.92 10.91 -1.97
N VAL A 147 9.98 11.81 -2.95
CA VAL A 147 9.43 13.17 -2.81
C VAL A 147 7.90 13.14 -2.62
N LEU A 148 7.19 12.26 -3.33
CA LEU A 148 5.74 12.13 -3.16
C LEU A 148 5.34 11.62 -1.77
N THR A 149 6.23 10.95 -1.05
CA THR A 149 5.97 10.49 0.32
C THR A 149 5.78 11.67 1.29
N PHE A 150 6.24 12.89 0.97
CA PHE A 150 5.90 14.07 1.79
C PHE A 150 4.40 14.40 1.77
N SER A 151 3.63 13.88 0.82
CA SER A 151 2.17 14.03 0.80
C SER A 151 1.48 13.41 2.03
N PHE A 152 2.10 12.45 2.72
CA PHE A 152 1.61 11.89 3.99
C PHE A 152 1.55 12.89 5.15
N LEU A 153 2.17 14.06 4.99
CA LEU A 153 2.02 15.17 5.94
C LEU A 153 0.68 15.89 5.79
N ILE A 154 -0.01 15.72 4.67
CA ILE A 154 -1.36 16.25 4.45
C ILE A 154 -2.32 15.47 5.32
N LYS A 155 -2.90 16.14 6.30
CA LYS A 155 -3.93 15.60 7.19
C LYS A 155 -5.15 16.49 7.13
N CYS A 156 -6.32 15.90 7.20
CA CYS A 156 -7.52 16.66 7.47
C CYS A 156 -7.62 16.98 8.96
N TYR A 157 -8.28 18.07 9.29
CA TYR A 157 -8.58 18.42 10.68
C TYR A 157 -9.38 17.29 11.33
N ARG A 158 -9.10 17.03 12.61
CA ARG A 158 -9.73 15.96 13.39
C ARG A 158 -11.25 16.18 13.43
N ILE A 159 -12.00 15.10 13.42
CA ILE A 159 -13.41 15.10 13.81
C ILE A 159 -13.53 15.69 15.22
N ASN A 160 -14.43 16.65 15.44
CA ASN A 160 -14.67 17.18 16.77
C ASN A 160 -15.35 16.11 17.61
N LEU A 161 -14.64 15.55 18.59
CA LEU A 161 -15.20 14.60 19.55
C LEU A 161 -15.82 15.32 20.74
N ALA A 162 -17.10 15.04 20.98
CA ALA A 162 -17.81 15.54 22.15
C ALA A 162 -17.13 15.05 23.44
N GLY A 163 -16.82 15.98 24.33
CA GLY A 163 -16.12 15.73 25.59
C GLY A 163 -14.58 15.81 25.51
N ILE A 164 -13.99 15.86 24.31
CA ILE A 164 -12.53 16.01 24.13
C ILE A 164 -12.21 17.34 23.42
N ASP A 165 -12.71 17.49 22.19
CA ASP A 165 -12.46 18.69 21.36
C ASP A 165 -13.57 19.73 21.52
N SER A 166 -14.76 19.29 21.95
CA SER A 166 -15.91 20.16 22.21
C SER A 166 -16.52 19.80 23.56
N ALA A 167 -16.45 20.72 24.53
CA ALA A 167 -17.04 20.52 25.85
C ALA A 167 -18.58 20.50 25.76
N TYR A 168 -19.22 19.65 26.56
CA TYR A 168 -20.67 19.64 26.68
C TYR A 168 -21.15 20.93 27.35
N ASN A 169 -22.29 21.48 26.91
CA ASN A 169 -22.83 22.76 27.41
C ASN A 169 -23.02 22.81 28.94
N GLN A 170 -23.09 21.66 29.61
CA GLN A 170 -23.45 21.56 31.03
C GLN A 170 -22.26 21.34 31.97
N SER A 171 -21.01 21.24 31.46
CA SER A 171 -19.84 20.97 32.31
C SER A 171 -18.55 21.58 31.76
N SER A 172 -17.77 22.24 32.61
CA SER A 172 -16.41 22.72 32.32
C SER A 172 -15.33 21.62 32.31
N LEU A 173 -15.73 20.38 32.58
CA LEU A 173 -14.83 19.23 32.75
C LEU A 173 -14.69 18.46 31.43
N HIS A 174 -13.46 18.34 30.94
CA HIS A 174 -13.15 17.56 29.74
C HIS A 174 -13.33 16.07 30.06
N GLY A 175 -14.23 15.40 29.34
CA GLY A 175 -14.61 14.02 29.57
C GLY A 175 -15.77 13.58 28.68
N ILE A 176 -15.73 12.33 28.24
CA ILE A 176 -16.81 11.71 27.45
C ILE A 176 -18.04 11.36 28.31
N LEU A 177 -17.83 11.17 29.63
CA LEU A 177 -18.88 10.99 30.63
C LEU A 177 -19.26 12.34 31.23
N GLN A 178 -20.56 12.59 31.31
CA GLN A 178 -21.17 13.81 31.83
C GLN A 178 -22.48 13.46 32.55
N MET A 179 -23.00 14.39 33.35
CA MET A 179 -24.24 14.18 34.13
C MET A 179 -25.42 13.67 33.27
N CYS A 180 -25.48 14.05 31.99
CA CYS A 180 -26.55 13.67 31.07
C CYS A 180 -26.45 12.22 30.53
N ASN A 181 -25.29 11.54 30.65
CA ASN A 181 -25.07 10.16 30.17
C ASN A 181 -24.51 9.21 31.25
N GLU A 182 -24.14 9.71 32.42
CA GLU A 182 -23.54 8.93 33.52
C GLU A 182 -24.50 7.85 34.04
N GLU A 183 -25.80 8.15 34.09
CA GLU A 183 -26.84 7.21 34.54
C GLU A 183 -27.20 6.14 33.50
N CYS A 184 -26.71 6.25 32.26
CA CYS A 184 -27.05 5.31 31.18
C CYS A 184 -26.27 3.99 31.26
N GLY A 185 -25.19 3.90 32.04
CA GLY A 185 -24.37 2.69 32.15
C GLY A 185 -23.66 2.31 30.83
N CYS A 186 -23.12 3.30 30.12
CA CYS A 186 -22.58 3.10 28.77
C CYS A 186 -21.39 2.13 28.72
N SER A 187 -21.37 1.27 27.69
CA SER A 187 -20.23 0.41 27.39
C SER A 187 -19.07 1.21 26.78
N ASN A 188 -17.83 0.85 27.11
CA ASN A 188 -16.60 1.44 26.56
C ASN A 188 -16.27 0.97 25.13
N ILE A 189 -17.26 0.45 24.40
CA ILE A 189 -17.10 0.01 23.01
C ILE A 189 -17.32 1.22 22.09
N TYR A 190 -16.30 1.55 21.31
CA TYR A 190 -16.36 2.65 20.34
C TYR A 190 -17.32 2.30 19.19
N ASN A 191 -18.42 3.03 19.10
CA ASN A 191 -19.43 2.89 18.05
C ASN A 191 -19.98 4.26 17.67
N PRO A 192 -19.21 5.05 16.89
CA PRO A 192 -19.42 6.49 16.76
C PRO A 192 -20.75 6.83 16.09
N VAL A 193 -21.33 7.94 16.52
CA VAL A 193 -22.51 8.56 15.92
C VAL A 193 -22.26 10.04 15.65
N CYS A 194 -22.83 10.56 14.58
CA CYS A 194 -22.61 11.91 14.10
C CYS A 194 -23.89 12.74 14.24
N ASP A 195 -23.76 13.93 14.83
CA ASP A 195 -24.73 15.00 14.62
C ASP A 195 -24.37 15.73 13.32
N GLU A 196 -25.07 15.41 12.23
CA GLU A 196 -24.80 15.97 10.89
C GLU A 196 -25.06 17.49 10.84
N ALA A 197 -25.90 18.05 11.72
CA ALA A 197 -26.21 19.47 11.74
C ALA A 197 -25.08 20.31 12.34
N LEU A 198 -24.41 19.79 13.37
CA LEU A 198 -23.33 20.49 14.09
C LEU A 198 -21.92 19.97 13.73
N GLY A 199 -21.82 18.83 13.06
CA GLY A 199 -20.53 18.22 12.70
C GLY A 199 -19.77 17.65 13.91
N VAL A 200 -20.47 17.29 14.98
CA VAL A 200 -19.89 16.75 16.22
C VAL A 200 -20.09 15.24 16.28
N THR A 201 -19.01 14.50 16.57
CA THR A 201 -19.03 13.04 16.73
C THR A 201 -19.05 12.65 18.20
N TYR A 202 -19.94 11.74 18.57
CA TYR A 202 -20.01 11.16 19.92
C TYR A 202 -19.41 9.75 19.92
N PHE A 203 -18.83 9.33 21.06
CA PHE A 203 -18.19 8.02 21.20
C PHE A 203 -19.15 6.85 20.92
N SER A 204 -20.40 6.99 21.36
CA SER A 204 -21.52 6.14 20.96
C SER A 204 -22.86 6.84 21.16
N ALA A 205 -23.95 6.24 20.63
CA ALA A 205 -25.31 6.73 20.87
C ALA A 205 -25.67 6.83 22.36
N CYS A 206 -25.10 5.96 23.21
CA CYS A 206 -25.28 6.02 24.66
C CYS A 206 -24.59 7.25 25.26
N TYR A 207 -23.35 7.55 24.81
CA TYR A 207 -22.64 8.75 25.26
C TYR A 207 -23.29 10.05 24.77
N ALA A 208 -24.07 10.00 23.69
CA ALA A 208 -24.95 11.10 23.26
C ALA A 208 -26.28 11.17 24.05
N GLY A 209 -26.58 10.19 24.92
CA GLY A 209 -27.80 10.16 25.73
C GLY A 209 -29.07 9.89 24.93
N CYS A 210 -28.97 9.17 23.80
CA CYS A 210 -30.11 8.89 22.93
C CYS A 210 -31.00 7.77 23.47
N GLN A 211 -32.32 7.97 23.45
CA GLN A 211 -33.30 7.04 24.01
C GLN A 211 -33.93 6.11 22.96
N TYR A 212 -34.06 6.55 21.72
CA TYR A 212 -34.78 5.81 20.68
C TYR A 212 -33.86 5.46 19.50
N GLU A 213 -33.89 4.20 19.07
CA GLU A 213 -33.25 3.74 17.83
C GLU A 213 -34.31 3.66 16.71
N GLY A 214 -34.06 4.36 15.62
CA GLY A 214 -34.84 4.32 14.39
C GLY A 214 -33.99 3.92 13.18
N LYS A 215 -34.64 3.70 12.04
CA LYS A 215 -33.97 3.41 10.76
C LYS A 215 -34.07 4.61 9.82
N ALA A 216 -32.98 4.98 9.16
CA ALA A 216 -33.00 5.97 8.09
C ALA A 216 -33.70 5.38 6.85
N GLU A 217 -34.94 5.77 6.59
CA GLU A 217 -35.62 5.47 5.33
C GLU A 217 -35.21 6.48 4.25
N ASN A 218 -33.94 6.53 3.82
CA ASN A 218 -33.56 7.33 2.65
C ASN A 218 -32.38 6.71 1.86
N ALA A 219 -32.73 6.12 0.71
CA ALA A 219 -32.00 6.02 -0.56
C ALA A 219 -30.45 5.96 -0.55
N SER A 220 -29.88 4.78 -0.25
CA SER A 220 -28.71 4.19 -0.95
C SER A 220 -28.22 2.97 -0.17
N PHE A 221 -28.42 1.77 -0.72
CA PHE A 221 -27.79 0.43 -0.49
C PHE A 221 -27.22 0.01 0.90
N SER A 222 -27.33 0.82 1.96
CA SER A 222 -26.92 0.52 3.33
C SER A 222 -27.91 1.16 4.30
N GLU A 223 -28.68 0.35 5.02
CA GLU A 223 -29.52 0.81 6.13
C GLU A 223 -28.63 1.49 7.19
N ARG A 224 -28.70 2.82 7.32
CA ARG A 224 -28.04 3.55 8.41
C ARG A 224 -28.99 3.64 9.60
N LYS A 225 -28.50 3.30 10.79
CA LYS A 225 -29.23 3.50 12.04
C LYS A 225 -29.24 4.99 12.40
N ILE A 226 -30.38 5.48 12.88
CA ILE A 226 -30.54 6.83 13.41
C ILE A 226 -30.95 6.70 14.86
N TRP A 227 -30.40 7.50 15.74
CA TRP A 227 -30.87 7.61 17.11
C TRP A 227 -31.51 8.97 17.35
N GLN A 228 -32.60 9.00 18.12
CA GLN A 228 -33.42 10.18 18.38
C GLN A 228 -33.54 10.43 19.88
N SER A 229 -33.97 11.65 20.23
CA SER A 229 -34.13 12.13 21.60
C SER A 229 -32.85 11.97 22.42
N CYS A 230 -31.76 12.52 21.91
CA CYS A 230 -30.47 12.56 22.60
C CYS A 230 -30.43 13.73 23.59
N SER A 231 -30.10 13.43 24.85
CA SER A 231 -30.05 14.41 25.95
C SER A 231 -28.70 15.12 26.08
N CYS A 232 -27.60 14.50 25.64
CA CYS A 232 -26.26 15.06 25.74
C CYS A 232 -25.83 15.72 24.43
N THR A 233 -26.29 16.93 24.19
CA THR A 233 -25.96 17.66 22.96
C THR A 233 -24.97 18.79 23.23
N VAL A 234 -24.03 18.97 22.30
CA VAL A 234 -23.04 20.05 22.33
C VAL A 234 -23.56 21.21 21.47
N GLY A 235 -23.62 22.43 22.00
CA GLY A 235 -23.89 23.64 21.20
C GLY A 235 -25.36 23.98 20.89
N TYR A 236 -26.35 23.22 21.39
CA TYR A 236 -27.74 23.67 21.36
C TYR A 236 -28.04 24.49 22.62
N GLU A 237 -28.29 25.80 22.46
CA GLU A 237 -28.50 26.72 23.59
C GLU A 237 -29.89 26.60 24.25
N ASN A 238 -30.82 25.84 23.68
CA ASN A 238 -32.13 25.59 24.28
C ASN A 238 -32.59 24.15 24.00
N ASN A 239 -32.95 23.43 25.07
CA ASN A 239 -33.36 22.02 25.13
C ASN A 239 -34.68 21.69 24.36
N THR A 240 -34.83 22.15 23.11
CA THR A 240 -35.94 21.75 22.25
C THR A 240 -35.42 20.82 21.17
N ALA A 241 -35.79 19.55 21.34
CA ALA A 241 -35.63 18.39 20.46
C ALA A 241 -35.48 18.70 18.96
N ALA A 242 -34.66 18.00 18.17
CA ALA A 242 -34.07 16.68 18.33
C ALA A 242 -32.71 16.63 17.62
N SER A 243 -31.61 16.41 18.33
CA SER A 243 -30.36 16.04 17.68
C SER A 243 -30.45 14.56 17.31
N SER A 244 -31.13 14.26 16.20
CA SER A 244 -31.02 12.94 15.63
C SER A 244 -29.57 12.70 15.22
N VAL A 245 -28.94 11.67 15.75
CA VAL A 245 -27.57 11.31 15.38
C VAL A 245 -27.60 10.10 14.46
N VAL A 246 -26.76 10.15 13.43
CA VAL A 246 -26.67 9.08 12.42
C VAL A 246 -25.48 8.19 12.74
N GLN A 247 -25.59 6.90 12.42
CA GLN A 247 -24.48 5.97 12.56
C GLN A 247 -23.24 6.41 11.76
N GLY A 248 -22.08 6.43 12.41
CA GLY A 248 -20.80 6.80 11.82
C GLY A 248 -20.21 8.08 12.43
N ALA A 249 -18.94 8.34 12.14
CA ALA A 249 -18.30 9.61 12.48
C ALA A 249 -18.69 10.69 11.47
N CYS A 250 -18.67 11.96 11.88
CA CYS A 250 -18.99 13.07 10.98
C CYS A 250 -17.95 13.18 9.86
N LEU A 251 -18.43 13.23 8.63
CA LEU A 251 -17.61 13.45 7.44
C LEU A 251 -17.44 14.95 7.23
N GLN A 252 -16.25 15.48 7.50
CA GLN A 252 -15.94 16.85 7.12
C GLN A 252 -15.46 16.90 5.67
N SER A 253 -16.02 17.82 4.88
CA SER A 253 -15.63 18.02 3.49
C SER A 253 -14.18 18.48 3.40
N CYS A 254 -13.27 17.54 3.11
CA CYS A 254 -11.84 17.81 3.09
C CYS A 254 -11.30 17.77 1.67
N THR A 255 -11.22 18.92 1.01
CA THR A 255 -10.71 19.01 -0.37
C THR A 255 -9.26 18.54 -0.51
N VAL A 256 -8.44 18.70 0.53
CA VAL A 256 -7.03 18.25 0.53
C VAL A 256 -6.89 16.71 0.53
N MET A 257 -7.96 15.97 0.86
CA MET A 257 -8.01 14.52 0.75
C MET A 257 -7.84 14.04 -0.69
N TYR A 258 -8.48 14.72 -1.66
CA TYR A 258 -8.37 14.36 -3.07
C TYR A 258 -6.93 14.55 -3.59
N LEU A 259 -6.27 15.64 -3.16
CA LEU A 259 -4.86 15.87 -3.49
C LEU A 259 -3.97 14.73 -2.97
N PHE A 260 -4.19 14.30 -1.72
CA PHE A 260 -3.47 13.17 -1.15
C PHE A 260 -3.70 11.88 -1.94
N PHE A 261 -4.93 11.54 -2.31
CA PHE A 261 -5.20 10.33 -3.11
C PHE A 261 -4.58 10.38 -4.51
N VAL A 262 -4.52 11.55 -5.15
CA VAL A 262 -3.83 11.74 -6.42
C VAL A 262 -2.32 11.54 -6.26
N CYS A 263 -1.71 12.13 -5.22
CA CYS A 263 -0.29 11.93 -4.91
C CYS A 263 0.02 10.46 -4.61
N PHE A 264 -0.83 9.79 -3.82
CA PHE A 264 -0.69 8.38 -3.49
C PHE A 264 -0.81 7.49 -4.75
N ALA A 265 -1.81 7.74 -5.61
CA ALA A 265 -1.95 7.03 -6.88
C ALA A 265 -0.71 7.22 -7.77
N PHE A 266 -0.19 8.45 -7.86
CA PHE A 266 1.02 8.70 -8.64
C PHE A 266 2.26 8.04 -8.03
N GLN A 267 2.37 7.99 -6.71
CA GLN A 267 3.44 7.25 -6.02
C GLN A 267 3.39 5.75 -6.34
N ILE A 268 2.21 5.14 -6.23
CA ILE A 268 2.01 3.72 -6.57
C ILE A 268 2.33 3.46 -8.05
N PHE A 269 1.88 4.35 -8.94
CA PHE A 269 2.19 4.26 -10.36
C PHE A 269 3.69 4.23 -10.62
N VAL A 270 4.45 5.14 -10.00
CA VAL A 270 5.91 5.26 -10.16
C VAL A 270 6.64 4.01 -9.64
N ILE A 271 6.18 3.42 -8.52
CA ILE A 271 6.74 2.17 -7.98
C ILE A 271 6.54 1.01 -8.97
N PHE A 272 5.30 0.82 -9.46
CA PHE A 272 5.04 -0.26 -10.40
C PHE A 272 5.61 -0.01 -11.80
N LEU A 273 5.82 1.25 -12.18
CA LEU A 273 6.51 1.63 -13.41
C LEU A 273 7.99 1.21 -13.38
N SER A 274 8.65 1.25 -12.22
CA SER A 274 10.07 0.88 -12.06
C SER A 274 10.29 -0.63 -11.84
N ALA A 275 9.23 -1.39 -11.51
CA ALA A 275 9.31 -2.82 -11.22
C ALA A 275 9.83 -3.64 -12.42
N MET A 276 9.19 -3.50 -13.59
CA MET A 276 9.61 -4.20 -14.81
C MET A 276 11.02 -3.79 -15.31
N PRO A 277 11.38 -2.49 -15.36
CA PRO A 277 12.74 -2.04 -15.59
C PRO A 277 13.78 -2.64 -14.66
N SER A 278 13.49 -2.77 -13.37
CA SER A 278 14.41 -3.36 -12.40
C SER A 278 14.71 -4.82 -12.70
N GLN A 279 13.66 -5.64 -12.85
CA GLN A 279 13.82 -7.06 -13.15
C GLN A 279 14.61 -7.27 -14.44
N GLN A 280 14.33 -6.46 -15.47
CA GLN A 280 15.07 -6.51 -16.72
C GLN A 280 16.54 -6.08 -16.56
N SER A 281 16.83 -5.10 -15.70
CA SER A 281 18.20 -4.68 -15.40
C SER A 281 18.98 -5.80 -14.71
N MET A 282 18.38 -6.49 -13.75
CA MET A 282 18.99 -7.62 -13.06
C MET A 282 19.34 -8.76 -14.03
N LEU A 283 18.42 -9.11 -14.93
CA LEU A 283 18.65 -10.14 -15.96
C LEU A 283 19.72 -9.78 -16.98
N ARG A 284 20.01 -8.49 -17.18
CA ARG A 284 21.10 -7.99 -18.03
C ARG A 284 22.45 -7.91 -17.33
N CYS A 285 22.46 -7.87 -15.99
CA CYS A 285 23.67 -7.83 -15.17
C CYS A 285 24.30 -9.22 -14.93
N VAL A 286 23.55 -10.29 -15.19
CA VAL A 286 23.97 -11.69 -14.96
C VAL A 286 23.99 -12.48 -16.26
N THR A 287 24.84 -13.51 -16.31
CA THR A 287 24.91 -14.43 -17.46
C THR A 287 23.63 -15.26 -17.57
N PHE A 288 23.33 -15.74 -18.78
CA PHE A 288 22.09 -16.49 -19.06
C PHE A 288 21.88 -17.67 -18.11
N GLU A 289 22.93 -18.46 -17.88
CA GLU A 289 22.91 -19.65 -17.01
C GLU A 289 22.63 -19.32 -15.53
N GLN A 290 22.88 -18.08 -15.10
CA GLN A 290 22.73 -17.65 -13.71
C GLN A 290 21.45 -16.84 -13.45
N ARG A 291 20.62 -16.55 -14.46
CA ARG A 291 19.44 -15.70 -14.32
C ARG A 291 18.41 -16.22 -13.31
N THR A 292 18.09 -17.50 -13.39
CA THR A 292 17.11 -18.12 -12.49
C THR A 292 17.64 -18.14 -11.05
N LEU A 293 18.94 -18.40 -10.87
CA LEU A 293 19.59 -18.34 -9.57
C LEU A 293 19.58 -16.90 -9.02
N ALA A 294 19.87 -15.91 -9.85
CA ALA A 294 19.86 -14.50 -9.49
C ALA A 294 18.47 -14.03 -9.02
N LEU A 295 17.41 -14.39 -9.75
CA LEU A 295 16.02 -14.13 -9.37
C LEU A 295 15.63 -14.84 -8.08
N GLY A 296 16.05 -16.10 -7.92
CA GLY A 296 15.78 -16.87 -6.71
C GLY A 296 16.45 -16.28 -5.48
N LEU A 297 17.72 -15.89 -5.59
CA LEU A 297 18.46 -15.23 -4.51
C LEU A 297 17.84 -13.87 -4.15
N ASP A 298 17.55 -13.04 -5.15
CA ASP A 298 16.88 -11.75 -4.95
C ASP A 298 15.58 -11.93 -4.17
N TYR A 299 14.72 -12.85 -4.60
CA TYR A 299 13.46 -13.15 -3.91
C TYR A 299 13.66 -13.65 -2.47
N ILE A 300 14.70 -14.45 -2.20
CA ILE A 300 15.05 -14.89 -0.84
C ILE A 300 15.44 -13.69 0.02
N PHE A 301 16.30 -12.79 -0.48
CA PHE A 301 16.70 -11.59 0.27
C PHE A 301 15.52 -10.65 0.51
N VAL A 302 14.71 -10.40 -0.51
CA VAL A 302 13.48 -9.62 -0.44
C VAL A 302 12.53 -10.18 0.62
N ARG A 303 12.34 -11.49 0.68
CA ARG A 303 11.46 -12.14 1.67
C ARG A 303 12.07 -12.20 3.07
N ALA A 304 13.37 -12.38 3.20
CA ALA A 304 14.04 -12.52 4.48
C ALA A 304 14.28 -11.16 5.17
N LEU A 305 14.61 -10.14 4.40
CA LEU A 305 15.01 -8.81 4.91
C LEU A 305 13.96 -7.72 4.65
N GLY A 306 13.14 -7.86 3.61
CA GLY A 306 12.12 -6.88 3.23
C GLY A 306 10.75 -7.11 3.89
N LEU A 307 10.73 -7.74 5.07
CA LEU A 307 9.54 -8.19 5.79
C LEU A 307 8.76 -7.02 6.42
#